data_AF-A0A949DUK3-F1
#
_entry.id   AF-A0A949DUK3-F1
#
_cell.length_a   1.000
_cell.length_b   1.000
_cell.length_c   1.000
_cell.angle_alpha   90.00
_cell.angle_beta   90.00
_cell.angle_gamma   90.00
#
_symmetry.space_group_name_H-M   'P 1'
#
loop_
_entity.id
_entity.type
_entity.pdbx_description
1 polymer ?
#
loop_
_entity_poly.entity_id
_entity_poly.type
_entity_poly.pdbx_seq_one_letter_code
_entity_poly.pdbx_strand_id
1 'polypeptide(L)'
;QETRRAEAKRKAELIRQADEETNNLELEAEERRKEKERKKAELEAMSPEERDITAVNDPKITENHVVEIYNKIDNFSEKNKINLARALKSYWEKHGKWKKRNCTKKQWIKVQKVKELLGES
;
A
#
# COMPACT_ATOMS: atom_id res chain seq x y z
N GLN A 1 -14.93 -64.15 12.27
CA GLN A 1 -15.42 -63.19 11.25
C GLN A 1 -15.38 -61.74 11.74
N GLU A 2 -15.56 -61.48 13.03
CA GLU A 2 -15.56 -60.11 13.60
C GLU A 2 -14.22 -59.36 13.50
N THR A 3 -13.08 -60.05 13.64
CA THR A 3 -11.73 -59.45 13.54
C THR A 3 -11.44 -58.85 12.16
N ARG A 4 -11.84 -59.51 11.07
CA ARG A 4 -11.69 -58.98 9.69
C ARG A 4 -12.56 -57.75 9.43
N ARG A 5 -13.76 -57.70 10.02
CA ARG A 5 -14.66 -56.53 9.91
C ARG A 5 -14.15 -55.34 10.73
N ALA A 6 -13.59 -55.58 11.92
CA ALA A 6 -12.96 -54.55 12.74
C ALA A 6 -11.69 -53.98 12.09
N GLU A 7 -10.87 -54.84 11.47
CA GLU A 7 -9.67 -54.40 10.74
C GLU A 7 -10.01 -53.60 9.48
N ALA A 8 -11.05 -54.01 8.73
CA ALA A 8 -11.53 -53.26 7.57
C ALA A 8 -12.05 -51.87 7.94
N LYS A 9 -12.78 -51.74 9.08
CA LYS A 9 -13.23 -50.44 9.59
C LYS A 9 -12.08 -49.54 10.01
N ARG A 10 -11.08 -50.07 10.72
CA ARG A 10 -9.88 -49.31 11.10
C ARG A 10 -9.08 -48.84 9.89
N LYS A 11 -8.92 -49.69 8.87
CA LYS A 11 -8.25 -49.31 7.61
C LYS A 11 -9.03 -48.23 6.88
N ALA A 12 -10.36 -48.34 6.78
CA ALA A 12 -11.19 -47.32 6.15
C ALA A 12 -11.16 -45.97 6.90
N GLU A 13 -11.13 -46.01 8.23
CA GLU A 13 -11.02 -44.81 9.06
C GLU A 13 -9.65 -44.13 8.92
N LEU A 14 -8.57 -44.90 8.89
CA LEU A 14 -7.21 -44.37 8.64
C LEU A 14 -7.09 -43.75 7.25
N ILE A 15 -7.68 -44.37 6.23
CA ILE A 15 -7.71 -43.82 4.86
C ILE A 15 -8.49 -42.50 4.84
N ARG A 16 -9.64 -42.44 5.52
CA ARG A 16 -10.45 -41.22 5.57
C ARG A 16 -9.75 -40.09 6.32
N GLN A 17 -9.07 -40.41 7.41
CA GLN A 17 -8.28 -39.43 8.18
C GLN A 17 -7.09 -38.91 7.36
N ALA A 18 -6.40 -39.78 6.63
CA ALA A 18 -5.30 -39.37 5.75
C ALA A 18 -5.78 -38.51 4.57
N ASP A 19 -6.95 -38.81 4.00
CA ASP A 19 -7.55 -38.02 2.91
C ASP A 19 -8.02 -36.63 3.38
N GLU A 20 -8.67 -36.56 4.55
CA GLU A 20 -9.10 -35.30 5.16
C GLU A 20 -7.91 -34.43 5.57
N GLU A 21 -6.85 -35.03 6.11
CA GLU A 21 -5.59 -34.33 6.43
C GLU A 21 -4.92 -33.81 5.16
N THR A 22 -4.86 -34.62 4.10
CA THR A 22 -4.27 -34.20 2.81
C THR A 22 -5.03 -33.02 2.21
N ASN A 23 -6.36 -33.11 2.16
CA ASN A 23 -7.20 -32.03 1.62
C ASN A 23 -7.10 -30.74 2.46
N ASN A 24 -7.05 -30.85 3.79
CA ASN A 24 -6.89 -29.67 4.64
C ASN A 24 -5.51 -29.01 4.46
N LEU A 25 -4.46 -29.82 4.32
CA LEU A 25 -3.11 -29.33 4.02
C LEU A 25 -3.04 -28.63 2.65
N GLU A 26 -3.74 -29.14 1.64
CA GLU A 26 -3.82 -28.52 0.31
C GLU A 26 -4.59 -27.20 0.34
N LEU A 27 -5.74 -27.14 1.02
CA LEU A 27 -6.52 -25.92 1.19
C LEU A 27 -5.73 -24.84 1.94
N GLU A 28 -5.07 -25.19 3.03
CA GLU A 28 -4.22 -24.26 3.76
C GLU A 28 -3.00 -23.82 2.94
N ALA A 29 -2.41 -24.71 2.13
CA ALA A 29 -1.31 -24.36 1.24
C ALA A 29 -1.76 -23.39 0.15
N GLU A 30 -2.98 -23.54 -0.39
CA GLU A 30 -3.54 -22.65 -1.41
C GLU A 30 -3.92 -21.28 -0.83
N GLU A 31 -4.56 -21.22 0.33
CA GLU A 31 -4.87 -19.95 0.99
C GLU A 31 -3.59 -19.18 1.37
N ARG A 32 -2.57 -19.89 1.86
CA ARG A 32 -1.25 -19.28 2.11
C ARG A 32 -0.57 -18.79 0.82
N ARG A 33 -0.81 -19.42 -0.33
CA ARG A 33 -0.31 -18.95 -1.63
C ARG A 33 -1.07 -17.69 -2.08
N LYS A 34 -2.40 -17.69 -2.03
CA LYS A 34 -3.25 -16.53 -2.37
C LYS A 34 -2.98 -15.31 -1.49
N GLU A 35 -2.79 -15.49 -0.19
CA GLU A 35 -2.44 -14.38 0.71
C GLU A 35 -1.04 -13.83 0.42
N LYS A 36 -0.08 -14.72 0.18
CA LYS A 36 1.28 -14.32 -0.22
C LYS A 36 1.29 -13.58 -1.56
N GLU A 37 0.47 -13.98 -2.53
CA GLU A 37 0.33 -13.27 -3.81
C GLU A 37 -0.40 -11.93 -3.66
N ARG A 38 -1.45 -11.84 -2.83
CA ARG A 38 -2.12 -10.57 -2.51
C ARG A 38 -1.16 -9.58 -1.85
N LYS A 39 -0.44 -10.02 -0.82
CA LYS A 39 0.56 -9.19 -0.13
C LYS A 39 1.76 -8.85 -1.02
N LYS A 40 2.20 -9.79 -1.86
CA LYS A 40 3.29 -9.54 -2.81
C LYS A 40 2.85 -8.56 -3.90
N ALA A 41 1.61 -8.62 -4.38
CA ALA A 41 1.01 -7.58 -5.23
C ALA A 41 0.88 -6.23 -4.51
N GLU A 42 0.55 -6.22 -3.22
CA GLU A 42 0.50 -5.01 -2.38
C GLU A 42 1.88 -4.36 -2.15
N LEU A 43 2.97 -5.14 -2.17
CA LEU A 43 4.33 -4.70 -1.83
C LEU A 43 5.27 -4.50 -3.04
N GLU A 44 5.17 -5.32 -4.09
CA GLU A 44 5.90 -5.10 -5.35
C GLU A 44 5.34 -3.91 -6.13
N ALA A 45 4.09 -3.56 -5.86
CA ALA A 45 3.53 -2.25 -6.17
C ALA A 45 4.03 -1.20 -5.16
N MET A 46 5.36 -1.01 -5.01
CA MET A 46 5.86 0.28 -4.53
C MET A 46 5.45 1.30 -5.60
N SER A 47 4.21 1.76 -5.45
CA SER A 47 3.47 2.34 -6.53
C SER A 47 4.21 3.60 -6.95
N PRO A 48 4.13 4.00 -8.23
CA PRO A 48 4.70 5.27 -8.67
C PRO A 48 4.39 6.42 -7.70
N GLU A 49 3.20 6.39 -7.09
CA GLU A 49 2.75 7.28 -6.02
C GLU A 49 3.61 7.24 -4.73
N GLU A 50 3.88 6.05 -4.19
CA GLU A 50 4.68 5.88 -2.95
C GLU A 50 6.14 6.30 -3.17
N ARG A 51 6.68 6.03 -4.37
CA ARG A 51 8.02 6.48 -4.77
C ARG A 51 8.09 7.99 -4.87
N ASP A 52 7.09 8.62 -5.49
CA ASP A 52 7.00 10.07 -5.61
C ASP A 52 6.83 10.74 -4.21
N ILE A 53 6.02 10.16 -3.31
CA ILE A 53 5.90 10.65 -1.92
C ILE A 53 7.24 10.58 -1.19
N THR A 54 7.96 9.46 -1.36
CA THR A 54 9.28 9.28 -0.75
C THR A 54 10.28 10.28 -1.30
N ALA A 55 10.27 10.51 -2.62
CA ALA A 55 11.15 11.46 -3.28
C ALA A 55 10.95 12.89 -2.75
N VAL A 56 9.71 13.35 -2.50
CA VAL A 56 9.46 14.68 -1.91
C VAL A 56 10.06 14.85 -0.52
N ASN A 57 10.20 13.77 0.24
CA ASN A 57 10.83 13.81 1.55
C ASN A 57 12.36 13.76 1.50
N ASP A 58 12.95 13.45 0.34
CA ASP A 58 14.39 13.41 0.17
C ASP A 58 14.99 14.83 0.22
N PRO A 59 16.00 15.09 1.07
CA PRO A 59 16.56 16.43 1.22
C PRO A 59 17.36 16.91 -0.01
N LYS A 60 17.72 16.02 -0.94
CA LYS A 60 18.44 16.34 -2.18
C LYS A 60 17.50 16.50 -3.37
N ILE A 61 16.19 16.31 -3.19
CA ILE A 61 15.24 16.52 -4.27
C ILE A 61 15.32 17.95 -4.79
N THR A 62 15.28 18.10 -6.11
CA THR A 62 15.24 19.42 -6.73
C THR A 62 13.82 19.98 -6.67
N GLU A 63 13.70 21.30 -6.61
CA GLU A 63 12.39 21.96 -6.67
C GLU A 63 11.62 21.60 -7.95
N ASN A 64 12.32 21.43 -9.08
CA ASN A 64 11.67 21.04 -10.33
C ASN A 64 10.98 19.67 -10.19
N HIS A 65 11.68 18.69 -9.60
CA HIS A 65 11.14 17.36 -9.38
C HIS A 65 9.96 17.39 -8.39
N VAL A 66 10.03 18.20 -7.32
CA VAL A 66 8.88 18.40 -6.41
C VAL A 66 7.66 18.97 -7.15
N VAL A 67 7.88 19.90 -8.07
CA VAL A 67 6.81 20.47 -8.90
C VAL A 67 6.24 19.43 -9.88
N GLU A 68 7.09 18.60 -10.49
CA GLU A 68 6.65 17.51 -11.37
C GLU A 68 5.79 16.50 -10.61
N ILE A 69 6.18 16.14 -9.38
CA ILE A 69 5.39 15.27 -8.51
C ILE A 69 4.07 15.95 -8.12
N TYR A 70 4.10 17.22 -7.73
CA TYR A 70 2.88 17.99 -7.44
C TYR A 70 1.90 18.00 -8.61
N ASN A 71 2.38 18.13 -9.86
CA ASN A 71 1.50 18.13 -11.03
C ASN A 71 0.78 16.78 -11.24
N LYS A 72 1.30 15.69 -10.67
CA LYS A 72 0.66 14.37 -10.71
C LYS A 72 -0.32 14.16 -9.56
N ILE A 73 -0.43 15.07 -8.58
CA ILE A 73 -1.21 14.86 -7.35
C ILE A 73 -2.68 14.51 -7.63
N ASP A 74 -3.30 15.06 -8.68
CA ASP A 74 -4.70 14.76 -9.00
C ASP A 74 -4.91 13.30 -9.47
N ASN A 75 -3.86 12.66 -9.98
CA ASN A 75 -3.87 11.28 -10.45
C ASN A 75 -3.61 10.27 -9.33
N PHE A 76 -3.27 10.73 -8.12
CA PHE A 76 -3.00 9.83 -7.00
C PHE A 76 -4.31 9.29 -6.44
N SER A 77 -4.28 8.09 -5.83
CA SER A 77 -5.39 7.63 -5.00
C SER A 77 -5.70 8.63 -3.86
N GLU A 78 -6.96 8.74 -3.40
CA GLU A 78 -7.33 9.75 -2.38
C GLU A 78 -6.48 9.68 -1.11
N LYS A 79 -6.17 8.46 -0.66
CA LYS A 79 -5.23 8.21 0.46
C LYS A 79 -3.85 8.81 0.17
N ASN A 80 -3.31 8.58 -1.03
CA ASN A 80 -1.98 9.06 -1.40
C ASN A 80 -1.97 10.55 -1.77
N LYS A 81 -3.10 11.15 -2.17
CA LYS A 81 -3.24 12.62 -2.27
C LYS A 81 -2.98 13.28 -0.93
N ILE A 82 -3.56 12.74 0.14
CA ILE A 82 -3.37 13.25 1.50
C ILE A 82 -1.92 13.04 1.96
N ASN A 83 -1.34 11.86 1.71
CA ASN A 83 0.05 11.58 2.06
C ASN A 83 1.04 12.50 1.31
N LEU A 84 0.85 12.67 0.01
CA LEU A 84 1.66 13.58 -0.80
C LEU A 84 1.47 15.03 -0.36
N ALA A 85 0.24 15.46 -0.07
CA ALA A 85 -0.05 16.80 0.44
C ALA A 85 0.70 17.09 1.76
N ARG A 86 0.78 16.11 2.68
CA ARG A 86 1.56 16.22 3.91
C ARG A 86 3.07 16.33 3.65
N ALA A 87 3.58 15.55 2.70
CA ALA A 87 5.00 15.61 2.30
C ALA A 87 5.33 16.97 1.67
N LEU A 88 4.50 17.46 0.74
CA LEU A 88 4.65 18.76 0.09
C LEU A 88 4.59 19.92 1.08
N LYS A 89 3.65 19.88 2.02
CA LYS A 89 3.56 20.85 3.12
C LYS A 89 4.87 20.91 3.88
N SER A 90 5.36 19.75 4.34
CA SER A 90 6.62 19.65 5.08
C SER A 90 7.81 20.19 4.28
N TYR A 91 7.90 19.87 2.99
CA TYR A 91 8.94 20.38 2.11
C TYR A 91 8.86 21.90 1.95
N TRP A 92 7.69 22.47 1.68
CA TRP A 92 7.52 23.91 1.48
C TRP A 92 7.66 24.71 2.79
N GLU A 93 7.30 24.15 3.93
CA GLU A 93 7.55 24.78 5.24
C GLU A 93 9.05 24.91 5.50
N LYS A 94 9.82 23.84 5.27
CA LYS A 94 11.29 23.85 5.39
C LYS A 94 11.95 24.89 4.48
N HIS A 95 11.41 25.09 3.27
CA HIS A 95 11.93 26.05 2.29
C HIS A 95 11.31 27.46 2.41
N GLY A 96 10.47 27.72 3.42
CA GLY A 96 9.82 29.02 3.61
C GLY A 96 8.74 29.37 2.58
N LYS A 97 8.33 28.42 1.74
CA LYS A 97 7.39 28.58 0.60
C LYS A 97 5.93 28.23 0.93
N TRP A 98 5.61 27.95 2.21
CA TRP A 98 4.26 27.63 2.67
C TRP A 98 3.40 28.86 3.03
N LYS A 99 4.01 29.97 3.47
CA LYS A 99 3.28 31.15 3.94
C LYS A 99 3.02 32.14 2.80
N LYS A 100 1.80 32.68 2.69
CA LYS A 100 1.37 33.64 1.64
C LYS A 100 2.32 34.80 1.43
N ARG A 101 2.86 35.36 2.51
CA ARG A 101 3.78 36.52 2.46
C ARG A 101 5.15 36.18 1.86
N ASN A 102 5.52 34.91 1.85
CA ASN A 102 6.88 34.44 1.51
C ASN A 102 6.93 33.64 0.20
N CYS A 103 5.79 33.46 -0.49
CA CYS A 103 5.71 32.69 -1.72
C CYS A 103 5.10 33.50 -2.87
N THR A 104 5.52 33.22 -4.10
CA THR A 104 4.97 33.87 -5.30
C THR A 104 3.48 33.55 -5.47
N LYS A 105 2.75 34.35 -6.26
CA LYS A 105 1.32 34.09 -6.57
C LYS A 105 1.09 32.66 -7.08
N LYS A 106 1.97 32.17 -7.95
CA LYS A 106 1.91 30.79 -8.49
C LYS A 106 2.10 29.73 -7.39
N GLN A 107 3.07 29.93 -6.51
CA GLN A 107 3.30 29.01 -5.39
C GLN A 107 2.15 29.04 -4.39
N TRP A 108 1.56 30.22 -4.14
CA TRP A 108 0.40 30.36 -3.25
C TRP A 108 -0.81 29.56 -3.75
N ILE A 109 -1.07 29.55 -5.06
CA ILE A 109 -2.13 28.72 -5.66
C ILE A 109 -1.88 27.23 -5.35
N LYS A 110 -0.62 26.77 -5.46
CA LYS A 110 -0.26 25.37 -5.12
C LYS A 110 -0.48 25.05 -3.65
N VAL A 111 -0.08 25.98 -2.77
CA VAL A 111 -0.30 25.86 -1.32
C VAL A 111 -1.78 25.78 -0.99
N GLN A 112 -2.63 26.60 -1.62
CA GLN A 112 -4.08 26.57 -1.40
C GLN A 112 -4.66 25.19 -1.75
N LYS A 113 -4.30 24.65 -2.92
CA LYS A 113 -4.71 23.30 -3.30
C LYS A 113 -4.30 22.23 -2.28
N VAL A 114 -3.05 22.29 -1.79
CA VAL A 114 -2.57 21.35 -0.78
C VAL A 114 -3.32 21.50 0.55
N LYS A 115 -3.69 22.73 0.94
CA LYS A 115 -4.53 22.97 2.12
C LYS A 115 -5.93 22.41 1.97
N GLU A 116 -6.55 22.58 0.81
CA GLU A 116 -7.86 21.99 0.49
C GLU A 116 -7.82 20.46 0.64
N LEU A 117 -6.78 19.81 0.12
CA LEU A 117 -6.58 18.35 0.27
C LEU A 117 -6.37 17.90 1.73
N LEU A 118 -5.85 18.78 2.59
CA LEU A 118 -5.66 18.50 4.01
C LEU A 118 -6.85 18.92 4.88
N GLY A 119 -7.88 19.57 4.30
CA GLY A 119 -9.00 20.13 5.04
C GLY A 119 -8.63 21.34 5.91
N GLU A 120 -7.53 22.03 5.59
CA GLU A 120 -7.05 23.22 6.31
C GLU A 120 -7.54 24.55 5.69
N SER A 121 -8.61 24.50 4.89
CA SER A 121 -9.19 25.64 4.15
C SER A 121 -9.79 26.71 5.06
#